data_AF-A0A7S0HJ20-F1
#
_entry.id   AF-A0A7S0HJ20-F1
#
_cell.length_a   1.000
_cell.length_b   1.000
_cell.length_c   1.000
_cell.angle_alpha   90.00
_cell.angle_beta   90.00
_cell.angle_gamma   90.00
#
_symmetry.space_group_name_H-M   'P 1'
#
loop_
_entity.id
_entity.type
_entity.pdbx_description
1 polymer ?
#
loop_
_entity_poly.entity_id
_entity_poly.type
_entity_poly.pdbx_seq_one_letter_code
_entity_poly.pdbx_strand_id
1 'polypeptide(L)'
;GEGMRLLVYDRSKAPVLSLDIPVSFKAVAQAGSYVSFADPYNSVWSIRLKSDEDVEIFMRAIALARSAAWTSESFPLIKQDAAFVPQDSPPATEGMTVTVRFEGWLEGPEGRGHLGKAMFEEMGEKERTFEIGAKQVIQGWEQGVVGMCVSSSRWL
;
A
#
# COMPACT_ATOMS: atom_id res chain seq x y z
N GLY A 1 14.22 0.70 11.08
CA GLY A 1 13.63 2.04 11.21
C GLY A 1 12.90 2.09 12.52
N GLU A 2 12.30 3.21 12.85
CA GLU A 2 11.38 3.26 13.98
C GLU A 2 10.04 2.69 13.51
N GLY A 3 9.58 1.61 14.15
CA GLY A 3 8.32 0.98 13.81
C GLY A 3 7.14 1.89 14.18
N MET A 4 6.10 1.91 13.35
CA MET A 4 4.84 2.57 13.67
C MET A 4 3.84 1.59 14.29
N ARG A 5 2.80 2.12 14.95
CA ARG A 5 1.77 1.34 15.62
C ARG A 5 0.37 1.69 15.13
N LEU A 6 -0.49 0.68 14.99
CA LEU A 6 -1.91 0.85 14.80
C LEU A 6 -2.58 0.94 16.18
N LEU A 7 -3.24 2.06 16.45
CA LEU A 7 -4.03 2.27 17.65
C LEU A 7 -5.51 2.36 17.27
N VAL A 8 -6.34 1.52 17.89
CA VAL A 8 -7.79 1.54 17.70
C VAL A 8 -8.45 1.85 19.03
N TYR A 9 -9.36 2.80 19.01
CA TYR A 9 -10.13 3.24 20.16
C TYR A 9 -11.62 3.05 19.89
N ASP A 10 -12.38 2.80 20.94
CA ASP A 10 -13.84 2.80 20.86
C ASP A 10 -14.42 4.22 20.84
N ARG A 11 -15.75 4.33 20.78
CA ARG A 11 -16.45 5.62 20.77
C ARG A 11 -16.27 6.44 22.05
N SER A 12 -15.92 5.79 23.16
CA SER A 12 -15.61 6.44 24.44
C SER A 12 -14.14 6.87 24.55
N LYS A 13 -13.34 6.64 23.50
CA LYS A 13 -11.88 6.82 23.46
C LYS A 13 -11.12 5.84 24.36
N ALA A 14 -11.73 4.73 24.76
CA ALA A 14 -11.00 3.67 25.44
C ALA A 14 -10.18 2.86 24.40
N PRO A 15 -8.93 2.49 24.71
CA PRO A 15 -8.10 1.71 23.79
C PRO A 15 -8.67 0.29 23.66
N VAL A 16 -8.88 -0.14 22.42
CA VAL A 16 -9.37 -1.49 22.06
C VAL A 16 -8.21 -2.35 21.55
N LEU A 17 -7.32 -1.75 20.78
CA LEU A 17 -6.22 -2.46 20.12
C LEU A 17 -5.00 -1.55 19.98
N SER A 18 -3.81 -2.13 20.19
CA SER A 18 -2.52 -1.49 19.96
C SER A 18 -1.57 -2.52 19.37
N LEU A 19 -1.22 -2.38 18.10
CA LEU A 19 -0.37 -3.33 17.35
C LEU A 19 0.83 -2.64 16.73
N ASP A 20 1.99 -3.28 16.77
CA ASP A 20 3.13 -2.89 15.93
C ASP A 20 2.85 -3.21 14.47
N ILE A 21 3.33 -2.34 13.57
CA ILE A 21 3.24 -2.51 12.12
C ILE A 21 4.63 -2.85 11.58
N PRO A 22 5.05 -4.12 11.60
CA PRO A 22 6.27 -4.54 10.91
C PRO A 22 6.09 -4.44 9.39
N VAL A 23 7.20 -4.50 8.64
CA VAL A 23 7.19 -4.52 7.16
C VAL A 23 6.28 -5.63 6.61
N SER A 24 6.18 -6.76 7.32
CA SER A 24 5.35 -7.93 6.99
C SER A 24 3.87 -7.79 7.34
N PHE A 25 3.45 -6.71 8.01
CA PHE A 25 2.05 -6.49 8.38
C PHE A 25 1.15 -6.50 7.15
N LYS A 26 0.01 -7.20 7.24
CA LYS A 26 -0.94 -7.35 6.14
C LYS A 26 -2.29 -6.79 6.54
N ALA A 27 -2.69 -5.71 5.86
CA ALA A 27 -4.06 -5.23 5.85
C ALA A 27 -4.65 -5.40 4.45
N VAL A 28 -5.92 -5.78 4.40
CA VAL A 28 -6.65 -6.04 3.15
C VAL A 28 -7.98 -5.29 3.20
N ALA A 29 -8.21 -4.42 2.21
CA ALA A 29 -9.49 -3.79 1.99
C ALA A 29 -10.55 -4.84 1.59
N GLN A 30 -11.76 -4.69 2.12
CA GLN A 30 -12.89 -5.58 1.93
C GLN A 30 -14.10 -4.76 1.45
N ALA A 31 -15.06 -5.44 0.82
CA ALA A 31 -16.31 -4.80 0.38
C ALA A 31 -17.05 -4.12 1.54
N GLY A 32 -17.75 -3.01 1.25
CA GLY A 32 -18.53 -2.28 2.25
C GLY A 32 -17.71 -1.42 3.21
N SER A 33 -16.57 -0.91 2.73
CA SER A 33 -15.65 -0.04 3.47
C SER A 33 -15.05 -0.70 4.72
N TYR A 34 -14.73 -1.99 4.62
CA TYR A 34 -14.06 -2.74 5.69
C TYR A 34 -12.57 -2.88 5.41
N VAL A 35 -11.77 -2.95 6.47
CA VAL A 35 -10.37 -3.37 6.41
C VAL A 35 -10.18 -4.54 7.37
N SER A 36 -9.55 -5.60 6.89
CA SER A 36 -9.24 -6.77 7.71
C SER A 36 -7.73 -6.98 7.82
N PHE A 37 -7.28 -7.40 8.99
CA PHE A 37 -5.88 -7.69 9.29
C PHE A 37 -5.79 -8.69 10.44
N ALA A 38 -4.64 -9.32 10.61
CA ALA A 38 -4.38 -10.23 11.72
C ALA A 38 -3.49 -9.56 12.78
N ASP A 39 -3.72 -9.87 14.04
CA ASP A 39 -2.78 -9.54 15.12
C ASP A 39 -1.64 -10.59 15.22
N PRO A 40 -0.60 -10.35 16.03
CA PRO A 40 0.51 -11.30 16.22
C PRO A 40 0.11 -12.67 16.80
N TYR A 41 -1.10 -12.79 17.35
CA TYR A 41 -1.65 -14.03 17.90
C TYR A 41 -2.57 -14.75 16.92
N ASN A 42 -2.64 -14.28 15.66
CA ASN A 42 -3.49 -14.78 14.58
C ASN A 42 -5.00 -14.54 14.78
N SER A 43 -5.40 -13.64 15.68
CA SER A 43 -6.79 -13.19 15.70
C SER A 43 -7.04 -12.28 14.50
N VAL A 44 -8.11 -12.55 13.76
CA VAL A 44 -8.50 -11.72 12.61
C VAL A 44 -9.43 -10.61 13.09
N TRP A 45 -9.03 -9.38 12.81
CA TRP A 45 -9.78 -8.17 13.08
C TRP A 45 -10.40 -7.66 11.78
N SER A 46 -11.60 -7.13 11.87
CA SER A 46 -12.26 -6.40 10.78
C SER A 46 -12.84 -5.10 11.32
N ILE A 47 -12.41 -3.99 10.75
CA ILE A 47 -12.86 -2.65 11.13
C ILE A 47 -13.62 -2.03 9.96
N ARG A 48 -14.77 -1.42 10.26
CA ARG A 48 -15.54 -0.66 9.28
C ARG A 48 -15.18 0.81 9.35
N LEU A 49 -14.83 1.40 8.21
CA LEU A 49 -14.60 2.83 8.05
C LEU A 49 -15.86 3.49 7.47
N LYS A 50 -15.89 4.83 7.40
CA LYS A 50 -17.13 5.54 7.02
C LYS A 50 -17.38 5.47 5.51
N SER A 51 -16.33 5.37 4.71
CA SER A 51 -16.37 5.35 3.25
C SER A 51 -15.21 4.55 2.67
N ASP A 52 -15.27 4.28 1.36
CA ASP A 52 -14.16 3.67 0.63
C ASP A 52 -12.96 4.65 0.49
N GLU A 53 -13.21 5.96 0.49
CA GLU A 53 -12.15 6.97 0.57
C GLU A 53 -11.37 6.88 1.89
N ASP A 54 -12.07 6.68 3.02
CA ASP A 54 -11.41 6.44 4.31
C ASP A 54 -10.60 5.14 4.29
N VAL A 55 -11.05 4.12 3.55
CA VAL A 55 -10.27 2.90 3.31
C VAL A 55 -8.98 3.22 2.56
N GLU A 56 -9.04 3.96 1.46
CA GLU A 56 -7.84 4.34 0.71
C GLU A 56 -6.84 5.13 1.55
N ILE A 57 -7.32 6.07 2.37
CA ILE A 57 -6.50 6.83 3.32
C ILE A 57 -5.86 5.87 4.34
N PHE A 58 -6.62 4.94 4.90
CA PHE A 58 -6.11 3.95 5.84
C PHE A 58 -5.06 3.05 5.20
N MET A 59 -5.32 2.52 4.01
CA MET A 59 -4.40 1.62 3.30
C MET A 59 -3.10 2.34 2.93
N ARG A 60 -3.16 3.61 2.52
CA ARG A 60 -1.99 4.47 2.33
C ARG A 60 -1.20 4.63 3.64
N ALA A 61 -1.88 4.91 4.75
CA ALA A 61 -1.22 5.04 6.05
C ALA A 61 -0.53 3.73 6.46
N ILE A 62 -1.12 2.56 6.17
CA ILE A 62 -0.47 1.26 6.39
C ILE A 62 0.78 1.09 5.51
N ALA A 63 0.74 1.49 4.24
CA ALA A 63 1.91 1.40 3.35
C ALA A 63 3.09 2.23 3.91
N LEU A 64 2.82 3.48 4.32
CA LEU A 64 3.79 4.36 4.94
C LEU A 64 4.29 3.81 6.29
N ALA A 65 3.40 3.34 7.14
CA ALA A 65 3.78 2.74 8.41
C ALA A 65 4.68 1.51 8.26
N ARG A 66 4.43 0.68 7.24
CA ARG A 66 5.29 -0.45 6.89
C ARG A 66 6.67 0.01 6.40
N SER A 67 6.76 1.11 5.65
CA SER A 67 8.04 1.65 5.16
C SER A 67 8.87 2.29 6.27
N ALA A 68 8.24 2.84 7.31
CA ALA A 68 8.90 3.33 8.52
C ALA A 68 9.78 2.24 9.19
N ALA A 69 9.36 0.98 9.11
CA ALA A 69 10.08 -0.15 9.66
C ALA A 69 11.34 -0.55 8.87
N TRP A 70 11.56 -0.05 7.64
CA TRP A 70 12.76 -0.34 6.84
C TRP A 70 14.06 0.02 7.58
N THR A 71 15.13 -0.70 7.29
CA THR A 71 16.50 -0.46 7.79
C THR A 71 17.44 -0.15 6.62
N SER A 72 18.68 0.26 6.89
CA SER A 72 19.71 0.37 5.85
C SER A 72 20.05 -0.98 5.21
N GLU A 73 19.83 -2.07 5.93
CA GLU A 73 20.15 -3.43 5.51
C GLU A 73 18.97 -4.14 4.84
N SER A 74 17.73 -3.70 5.10
CA SER A 74 16.52 -4.34 4.61
C SER A 74 15.41 -3.32 4.32
N PHE A 75 15.09 -3.17 3.04
CA PHE A 75 14.08 -2.27 2.48
C PHE A 75 13.30 -2.98 1.35
N PRO A 76 12.59 -4.08 1.65
CA PRO A 76 11.88 -4.81 0.60
C PRO A 76 10.75 -3.95 0.02
N LEU A 77 10.45 -4.16 -1.26
CA LEU A 77 9.29 -3.56 -1.94
C LEU A 77 8.02 -3.84 -1.14
N ILE A 78 7.31 -2.77 -0.78
CA ILE A 78 6.00 -2.89 -0.16
C ILE A 78 4.98 -3.00 -1.29
N LYS A 79 3.97 -3.84 -1.11
CA LYS A 79 2.81 -3.89 -1.99
C LYS A 79 1.60 -3.74 -1.11
N GLN A 80 0.84 -2.68 -1.31
CA GLN A 80 -0.35 -2.39 -0.52
C GLN A 80 -1.48 -1.93 -1.44
N ASP A 81 -2.45 -2.80 -1.66
CA ASP A 81 -3.67 -2.44 -2.38
C ASP A 81 -4.39 -1.32 -1.63
N ALA A 82 -4.80 -0.29 -2.37
CA ALA A 82 -5.42 0.91 -1.81
C ALA A 82 -6.91 0.70 -1.52
N ALA A 83 -7.57 -0.16 -2.30
CA ALA A 83 -9.01 -0.37 -2.22
C ALA A 83 -9.37 -1.86 -2.40
N PHE A 84 -10.63 -2.19 -2.14
CA PHE A 84 -11.16 -3.51 -2.40
C PHE A 84 -11.22 -3.79 -3.90
N VAL A 85 -10.73 -4.95 -4.31
CA VAL A 85 -10.80 -5.43 -5.70
C VAL A 85 -11.66 -6.71 -5.73
N PRO A 86 -12.72 -6.77 -6.54
CA PRO A 86 -13.53 -7.97 -6.67
C PRO A 86 -12.70 -9.18 -7.13
N GLN A 87 -12.96 -10.34 -6.54
CA GLN A 87 -12.18 -11.57 -6.75
C GLN A 87 -12.13 -12.05 -8.20
N ASP A 88 -13.17 -11.75 -8.99
CA ASP A 88 -13.28 -12.16 -10.40
C ASP A 88 -12.55 -11.22 -11.38
N SER A 89 -11.84 -10.21 -10.88
CA SER A 89 -11.09 -9.28 -11.73
C SER A 89 -9.80 -9.95 -12.23
N PRO A 90 -9.54 -9.99 -13.56
CA PRO A 90 -8.33 -10.61 -14.09
C PRO A 90 -7.06 -9.89 -13.61
N PRO A 91 -6.10 -10.59 -12.98
CA PRO A 91 -4.85 -9.98 -12.55
C PRO A 91 -3.85 -9.84 -13.69
N ALA A 92 -3.02 -8.79 -13.65
CA ALA A 92 -1.87 -8.63 -14.52
C ALA A 92 -0.79 -9.67 -14.21
N THR A 93 -0.26 -10.33 -15.25
CA THR A 93 0.78 -11.35 -15.16
C THR A 93 1.97 -11.03 -16.05
N GLU A 94 3.11 -11.70 -15.83
CA GLU A 94 4.30 -11.58 -16.68
C GLU A 94 3.97 -11.81 -18.17
N GLY A 95 4.63 -11.03 -19.04
CA GLY A 95 4.39 -11.00 -20.49
C GLY A 95 3.17 -10.18 -20.94
N MET A 96 2.34 -9.67 -20.02
CA MET A 96 1.27 -8.75 -20.38
C MET A 96 1.80 -7.33 -20.60
N THR A 97 1.28 -6.66 -21.63
CA THR A 97 1.42 -5.21 -21.79
C THR A 97 0.38 -4.49 -20.95
N VAL A 98 0.84 -3.63 -20.04
CA VAL A 98 -0.01 -2.86 -19.14
C VAL A 98 0.21 -1.37 -19.33
N THR A 99 -0.83 -0.58 -19.08
CA THR A 99 -0.76 0.88 -18.98
C THR A 99 -1.13 1.28 -17.56
N VAL A 100 -0.23 1.99 -16.87
CA VAL A 100 -0.44 2.45 -15.49
C VAL A 100 -0.46 3.97 -15.43
N ARG A 101 -1.34 4.51 -14.58
CA ARG A 101 -1.20 5.87 -14.05
C ARG A 101 -0.35 5.80 -12.79
N PHE A 102 0.54 6.76 -12.62
CA PHE A 102 1.43 6.76 -11.48
C PHE A 102 1.71 8.17 -10.97
N GLU A 103 1.98 8.21 -9.68
CA GLU A 103 2.58 9.33 -8.96
C GLU A 103 3.69 8.73 -8.08
N GLY A 104 4.66 9.55 -7.69
CA GLY A 104 5.77 9.08 -6.87
C GLY A 104 6.25 10.18 -5.94
N TRP A 105 6.91 9.79 -4.86
CA TRP A 105 7.51 10.70 -3.90
C TRP A 105 8.87 10.17 -3.47
N LEU A 106 9.82 11.07 -3.27
CA LEU A 106 11.09 10.75 -2.63
C LEU A 106 10.94 10.80 -1.11
N GLU A 107 11.80 10.10 -0.38
CA GLU A 107 11.90 10.26 1.07
C GLU A 107 12.25 11.72 1.40
N GLY A 108 11.49 12.31 2.33
CA GLY A 108 11.67 13.68 2.77
C GLY A 108 12.64 13.81 3.96
N PRO A 109 12.89 15.03 4.45
CA PRO A 109 13.72 15.24 5.65
C PRO A 109 13.14 14.64 6.93
N GLU A 110 11.82 14.38 6.96
CA GLU A 110 11.14 13.64 8.05
C GLU A 110 11.48 12.15 8.06
N GLY A 111 12.14 11.65 7.01
CA GLY A 111 12.58 10.27 6.88
C GLY A 111 11.45 9.29 6.53
N ARG A 112 11.75 8.00 6.73
CA ARG A 112 10.85 6.88 6.41
C ARG A 112 9.48 7.03 7.06
N GLY A 113 8.45 6.51 6.38
CA GLY A 113 7.05 6.64 6.80
C GLY A 113 6.38 7.97 6.46
N HIS A 114 7.10 8.87 5.77
CA HIS A 114 6.57 10.16 5.32
C HIS A 114 6.77 10.32 3.82
N LEU A 115 5.81 10.97 3.15
CA LEU A 115 6.00 11.38 1.76
C LEU A 115 6.83 12.67 1.74
N GLY A 116 7.92 12.68 0.98
CA GLY A 116 8.71 13.88 0.72
C GLY A 116 8.31 14.56 -0.58
N LYS A 117 9.31 15.02 -1.35
CA LYS A 117 9.09 15.73 -2.62
C LYS A 117 8.41 14.81 -3.63
N ALA A 118 7.33 15.28 -4.25
CA ALA A 118 6.74 14.61 -5.40
C ALA A 118 7.77 14.45 -6.53
N MET A 119 7.74 13.29 -7.15
CA MET A 119 8.58 12.88 -8.27
C MET A 119 7.72 12.86 -9.53
N PHE A 120 8.33 13.05 -10.71
CA PHE A 120 7.68 13.01 -12.03
C PHE A 120 6.77 14.20 -12.39
N GLU A 121 6.36 15.05 -11.45
CA GLU A 121 5.58 16.26 -11.75
C GLU A 121 6.24 17.15 -12.81
N GLU A 122 7.56 17.36 -12.70
CA GLU A 122 8.35 18.16 -13.65
C GLU A 122 8.45 17.50 -15.04
N MET A 123 8.28 16.17 -15.13
CA MET A 123 8.38 15.42 -16.39
C MET A 123 7.05 15.41 -17.17
N GLY A 124 5.93 15.75 -16.52
CA GLY A 124 4.59 15.75 -17.11
C GLY A 124 4.05 14.36 -17.51
N GLU A 125 4.84 13.30 -17.34
CA GLU A 125 4.44 11.91 -17.60
C GLU A 125 3.60 11.39 -16.43
N LYS A 126 2.33 11.11 -16.68
CA LYS A 126 1.38 10.56 -15.67
C LYS A 126 0.91 9.15 -16.00
N GLU A 127 1.29 8.65 -17.17
CA GLU A 127 0.92 7.35 -17.70
C GLU A 127 2.12 6.68 -18.34
N ARG A 128 2.29 5.38 -18.10
CA ARG A 128 3.36 4.58 -18.70
C ARG A 128 2.80 3.27 -19.22
N THR A 129 3.19 2.89 -20.44
CA THR A 129 2.90 1.57 -21.01
C THR A 129 4.18 0.76 -21.12
N PHE A 130 4.14 -0.50 -20.66
CA PHE A 130 5.28 -1.42 -20.72
C PHE A 130 4.82 -2.88 -20.66
N GLU A 131 5.67 -3.80 -21.10
CA GLU A 131 5.48 -5.25 -20.95
C GLU A 131 6.10 -5.74 -19.63
N ILE A 132 5.35 -6.49 -18.83
CA ILE A 132 5.82 -7.02 -17.54
C ILE A 132 6.92 -8.07 -17.79
N GLY A 133 8.12 -7.82 -17.26
CA GLY A 133 9.28 -8.70 -17.39
C GLY A 133 10.28 -8.26 -18.48
N ALA A 134 9.93 -7.24 -19.27
CA ALA A 134 10.79 -6.73 -20.34
C ALA A 134 11.91 -5.77 -19.86
N LYS A 135 11.95 -5.42 -18.56
CA LYS A 135 12.93 -4.51 -17.94
C LYS A 135 12.91 -3.11 -18.55
N GLN A 136 11.71 -2.62 -18.88
CA GLN A 136 11.50 -1.32 -19.54
C GLN A 136 11.30 -0.15 -18.57
N VAL A 137 10.98 -0.46 -17.31
CA VAL A 137 10.75 0.50 -16.23
C VAL A 137 11.57 0.10 -14.99
N ILE A 138 11.55 0.94 -13.94
CA ILE A 138 12.25 0.60 -12.70
C ILE A 138 11.72 -0.74 -12.16
N GLN A 139 12.62 -1.60 -11.69
CA GLN A 139 12.29 -2.98 -11.35
C GLN A 139 11.14 -3.11 -10.33
N GLY A 140 11.06 -2.18 -9.38
CA GLY A 140 9.97 -2.14 -8.40
C GLY A 140 8.59 -1.97 -9.02
N TRP A 141 8.48 -1.31 -10.18
CA TRP A 141 7.21 -1.16 -10.90
C TRP A 141 6.78 -2.47 -11.53
N GLU A 142 7.67 -3.15 -12.27
CA GLU A 142 7.35 -4.46 -12.87
C GLU A 142 6.94 -5.46 -11.80
N GLN A 143 7.65 -5.49 -10.66
CA GLN A 143 7.28 -6.33 -9.53
C GLN A 143 5.95 -5.91 -8.89
N GLY A 144 5.71 -4.60 -8.77
CA GLY A 144 4.55 -4.02 -8.10
C GLY A 144 3.22 -4.28 -8.81
N VAL A 145 3.22 -4.22 -10.14
CA VAL A 145 2.02 -4.35 -10.97
C VAL A 145 1.52 -5.79 -11.10
N VAL A 146 2.39 -6.78 -10.92
CA VAL A 146 1.97 -8.20 -10.94
C VAL A 146 0.88 -8.44 -9.89
N GLY A 147 -0.22 -9.04 -10.31
CA GLY A 147 -1.38 -9.30 -9.46
C GLY A 147 -2.32 -8.11 -9.26
N MET A 148 -2.01 -6.91 -9.80
CA MET A 148 -2.98 -5.82 -9.86
C MET A 148 -4.07 -6.13 -10.89
N CYS A 149 -5.28 -5.65 -10.65
CA CYS A 149 -6.38 -5.76 -11.61
C CYS A 149 -6.59 -4.43 -12.33
N VAL A 150 -7.27 -4.45 -13.47
CA VAL A 150 -7.69 -3.22 -14.17
C VAL A 150 -8.50 -2.35 -13.20
N SER A 151 -8.23 -1.04 -13.24
CA SER A 151 -8.86 -0.04 -12.36
C SER A 151 -8.53 -0.14 -10.87
N SER A 152 -7.59 -1.01 -10.47
CA SER A 152 -7.07 -1.04 -9.09
C SER A 152 -5.91 -0.06 -8.89
N SER A 153 -5.73 0.36 -7.64
CA SER A 153 -4.64 1.24 -7.20
C SER A 153 -3.81 0.55 -6.11
N ARG A 154 -2.49 0.74 -6.13
CA ARG A 154 -1.55 0.10 -5.21
C ARG A 154 -0.41 1.04 -4.85
N TRP A 155 -0.09 1.07 -3.56
CA TRP A 155 1.12 1.71 -3.04
C TRP A 155 2.30 0.73 -3.10
N LEU A 156 3.44 1.25 -3.57
CA LEU A 156 4.72 0.55 -3.71
C LEU A 156 5.79 1.12 -2.78
#